data_AF-A0A9X0B2Q8-F1
#
_entry.id   AF-A0A9X0B2Q8-F1
#
_cell.length_a   1.000
_cell.length_b   1.000
_cell.length_c   1.000
_cell.angle_alpha   90.00
_cell.angle_beta   90.00
_cell.angle_gamma   90.00
#
_symmetry.space_group_name_H-M   'P 1'
#
loop_
_entity.id
_entity.type
_entity.pdbx_description
1 polymer ?
#
loop_
_entity_poly.entity_id
_entity_poly.type
_entity_poly.pdbx_seq_one_letter_code
_entity_poly.pdbx_strand_id
1 'polypeptide(L)'
;MHSHLHTPYNINCEEVMTALDECHARGFLYKAVGNCNDIKRDVNKCLSAERSDRAKRNRDDARNKRARIEEIWARERGQDQAAAAAAAATSAGAGASASSSAEKPAASQ
;
A
#
# COMPACT_ATOMS: atom_id res chain seq x y z
N MET A 1 -7.93 -4.82 -34.64
CA MET A 1 -8.02 -5.94 -33.66
C MET A 1 -6.98 -5.78 -32.57
N HIS A 2 -7.39 -5.21 -31.44
CA HIS A 2 -6.54 -4.89 -30.30
C HIS A 2 -6.83 -5.85 -29.13
N SER A 3 -6.34 -7.09 -29.20
CA SER A 3 -6.63 -8.12 -28.16
C SER A 3 -6.25 -7.68 -26.74
N HIS A 4 -5.23 -6.82 -26.60
CA HIS A 4 -4.75 -6.31 -25.31
C HIS A 4 -5.53 -5.10 -24.76
N LEU A 5 -6.48 -4.54 -25.50
CA LEU A 5 -7.20 -3.33 -25.07
C LEU A 5 -8.48 -3.65 -24.28
N HIS A 6 -9.16 -4.77 -24.56
CA HIS A 6 -10.35 -5.22 -23.83
C HIS A 6 -9.98 -5.89 -22.50
N THR A 7 -9.49 -5.10 -21.56
CA THR A 7 -9.32 -5.51 -20.16
C THR A 7 -10.42 -4.86 -19.31
N PRO A 8 -10.78 -5.44 -18.14
CA PRO A 8 -11.77 -4.83 -17.26
C PRO A 8 -11.41 -3.40 -16.84
N TYR A 9 -10.12 -3.05 -16.90
CA TYR A 9 -9.64 -1.73 -16.54
C TYR A 9 -9.68 -0.68 -17.66
N ASN A 10 -10.14 -1.04 -18.86
CA ASN A 10 -10.26 -0.11 -19.99
C ASN A 10 -11.69 -0.08 -20.56
N ILE A 11 -12.67 -0.64 -19.84
CA ILE A 11 -14.08 -0.68 -20.28
C ILE A 11 -14.60 0.74 -20.57
N ASN A 12 -14.17 1.73 -19.79
CA ASN A 12 -14.55 3.14 -19.98
C ASN A 12 -14.06 3.75 -21.31
N CYS A 13 -13.12 3.09 -22.01
CA CYS A 13 -12.58 3.57 -23.29
C CYS A 13 -13.18 2.87 -24.52
N GLU A 14 -14.18 2.00 -24.33
CA GLU A 14 -14.75 1.17 -25.40
C GLU A 14 -15.34 2.00 -26.56
N GLU A 15 -16.01 3.11 -26.27
CA GLU A 15 -16.60 3.99 -27.29
C GLU A 15 -15.54 4.55 -28.26
N VAL A 16 -14.44 5.08 -27.71
CA VAL A 16 -13.35 5.68 -28.51
C VAL A 16 -12.55 4.61 -29.26
N MET A 17 -12.42 3.41 -28.69
CA MET A 17 -11.81 2.28 -29.38
C MET A 17 -12.67 1.79 -30.55
N THR A 18 -13.99 1.73 -30.36
CA THR A 18 -14.94 1.39 -31.42
C THR A 18 -14.85 2.40 -32.56
N ALA A 19 -14.81 3.71 -32.24
CA ALA A 19 -14.62 4.76 -33.25
C ALA A 19 -13.30 4.60 -34.04
N LEU A 20 -12.22 4.14 -33.38
CA LEU A 20 -10.96 3.88 -34.06
C LEU A 20 -11.05 2.67 -35.00
N ASP A 21 -11.75 1.61 -34.58
CA ASP A 21 -11.97 0.42 -35.39
C ASP A 21 -12.89 0.70 -36.59
N GLU A 22 -13.93 1.52 -36.42
CA GLU A 22 -14.73 2.04 -37.53
C GLU A 22 -13.89 2.87 -38.51
N CYS A 23 -12.97 3.69 -38.01
CA CYS A 23 -12.06 4.44 -38.87
C CYS A 23 -11.10 3.51 -39.65
N HIS A 24 -10.59 2.46 -39.01
CA HIS A 24 -9.78 1.44 -39.69
C HIS A 24 -10.59 0.62 -40.70
N ALA A 25 -11.89 0.40 -40.47
CA ALA A 25 -12.77 -0.32 -41.38
C ALA A 25 -12.97 0.41 -42.73
N ARG A 26 -12.66 1.71 -42.82
CA ARG A 26 -12.67 2.49 -44.07
C ARG A 26 -11.60 2.05 -45.08
N GLY A 27 -10.63 1.25 -44.63
CA GLY A 27 -9.64 0.63 -45.50
C GLY A 27 -8.20 0.92 -45.10
N PHE A 28 -7.29 0.03 -45.50
CA PHE A 28 -5.88 0.08 -45.13
C PHE A 28 -5.19 1.38 -45.56
N LEU A 29 -5.45 1.87 -46.77
CA LEU A 29 -4.84 3.11 -47.26
C LEU A 29 -5.28 4.32 -46.44
N TYR A 30 -6.56 4.39 -46.05
CA TYR A 30 -7.10 5.48 -45.22
C TYR A 30 -6.41 5.54 -43.85
N LYS A 31 -6.17 4.36 -43.25
CA LYS A 31 -5.37 4.22 -42.04
C LYS A 31 -3.90 4.60 -42.27
N ALA A 32 -3.28 4.14 -43.36
CA ALA A 32 -1.86 4.29 -43.62
C ALA A 32 -1.45 5.75 -43.84
N VAL A 33 -2.30 6.55 -44.48
CA VAL A 33 -2.05 8.00 -44.67
C VAL A 33 -2.32 8.84 -43.42
N GLY A 34 -2.80 8.23 -42.33
CA GLY A 34 -2.98 8.89 -41.03
C GLY A 34 -4.34 9.56 -40.81
N ASN A 35 -5.36 9.27 -41.63
CA ASN A 35 -6.68 9.89 -41.49
C ASN A 35 -7.44 9.51 -40.21
N CYS A 36 -6.93 8.54 -39.43
CA CYS A 36 -7.48 8.13 -38.14
C CYS A 36 -6.70 8.69 -36.93
N ASN A 37 -5.77 9.64 -37.15
CA ASN A 37 -4.86 10.10 -36.10
C ASN A 37 -5.55 10.86 -34.95
N ASP A 38 -6.61 11.61 -35.22
CA ASP A 38 -7.32 12.34 -34.16
C ASP A 38 -8.04 11.37 -33.22
N ILE A 39 -8.77 10.41 -33.77
CA ILE A 39 -9.41 9.34 -33.00
C ILE A 39 -8.36 8.53 -32.21
N LYS A 40 -7.20 8.25 -32.83
CA LYS A 40 -6.07 7.60 -32.13
C LYS A 40 -5.55 8.42 -30.95
N ARG A 41 -5.51 9.75 -31.05
CA ARG A 41 -5.13 10.63 -29.93
C ARG A 41 -6.13 10.53 -28.79
N ASP A 42 -7.42 10.44 -29.10
CA ASP A 42 -8.47 10.28 -28.10
C ASP A 42 -8.36 8.92 -27.38
N VAL A 43 -8.08 7.82 -28.11
CA VAL A 43 -7.81 6.51 -27.50
C VAL A 43 -6.63 6.60 -26.53
N ASN A 44 -5.52 7.22 -26.95
CA ASN A 44 -4.33 7.38 -26.12
C ASN A 44 -4.62 8.21 -24.86
N LYS A 45 -5.42 9.27 -24.99
CA LYS A 45 -5.83 10.13 -23.87
C LYS A 45 -6.65 9.34 -22.86
N CYS A 46 -7.62 8.56 -23.32
CA CYS A 46 -8.46 7.73 -22.46
C CYS A 46 -7.62 6.68 -21.71
N LEU A 47 -6.81 5.90 -22.43
CA LEU A 47 -5.97 4.86 -21.83
C LEU A 47 -4.92 5.43 -20.85
N SER A 48 -4.40 6.61 -21.14
CA SER A 48 -3.47 7.30 -20.23
C SER A 48 -4.17 7.76 -18.94
N ALA A 49 -5.42 8.21 -19.02
CA ALA A 49 -6.21 8.57 -17.85
C ALA A 49 -6.48 7.34 -16.97
N GLU A 50 -6.96 6.24 -17.54
CA GLU A 50 -7.21 4.98 -16.83
C GLU A 50 -5.95 4.43 -16.15
N ARG A 51 -4.80 4.48 -16.85
CA ARG A 51 -3.51 4.11 -16.27
C ARG A 51 -3.14 5.00 -15.08
N SER A 52 -3.36 6.31 -15.20
CA SER A 52 -3.04 7.28 -14.16
C SER A 52 -3.91 7.07 -12.91
N ASP A 53 -5.20 6.82 -13.11
CA ASP A 53 -6.15 6.56 -12.03
C ASP A 53 -5.83 5.26 -11.31
N ARG A 54 -5.52 4.19 -12.04
CA ARG A 54 -5.06 2.93 -11.44
C ARG A 54 -3.77 3.12 -10.64
N ALA A 55 -2.80 3.86 -11.21
CA ALA A 55 -1.56 4.16 -10.50
C ALA A 55 -1.82 4.99 -9.24
N LYS A 56 -2.82 5.88 -9.23
CA LYS A 56 -3.26 6.61 -8.05
C LYS A 56 -3.87 5.66 -7.00
N ARG A 57 -4.82 4.80 -7.38
CA ARG A 57 -5.42 3.82 -6.45
C ARG A 57 -4.40 2.88 -5.84
N ASN A 58 -3.49 2.35 -6.65
CA ASN A 58 -2.42 1.49 -6.15
C ASN A 58 -1.50 2.22 -5.16
N ARG A 59 -1.20 3.51 -5.39
CA ARG A 59 -0.43 4.34 -4.46
C ARG A 59 -1.18 4.59 -3.16
N ASP A 60 -2.47 4.92 -3.24
CA ASP A 60 -3.33 5.17 -2.08
C ASP A 60 -3.47 3.89 -1.25
N ASP A 61 -3.73 2.74 -1.87
CA ASP A 61 -3.83 1.44 -1.21
C ASP A 61 -2.50 1.02 -0.56
N ALA A 62 -1.38 1.26 -1.24
CA ALA A 62 -0.07 0.99 -0.68
C ALA A 62 0.21 1.87 0.56
N ARG A 63 -0.19 3.14 0.52
CA ARG A 63 -0.09 4.05 1.67
C ARG A 63 -0.97 3.60 2.83
N ASN A 64 -2.22 3.24 2.57
CA ASN A 64 -3.15 2.76 3.58
C ASN A 64 -2.66 1.46 4.23
N LYS A 65 -2.15 0.52 3.42
CA LYS A 65 -1.56 -0.74 3.92
C LYS A 65 -0.33 -0.46 4.78
N ARG A 66 0.57 0.43 4.35
CA ARG A 66 1.76 0.82 5.12
C ARG A 66 1.38 1.46 6.46
N ALA A 67 0.45 2.41 6.45
CA ALA A 67 -0.05 3.06 7.67
C ALA A 67 -0.66 2.04 8.64
N ARG A 68 -1.47 1.09 8.15
CA ARG A 68 -2.05 0.03 8.98
C ARG A 68 -0.99 -0.89 9.59
N ILE A 69 0.02 -1.28 8.82
CA ILE A 69 1.12 -2.12 9.31
C ILE A 69 1.95 -1.37 10.36
N GLU A 70 2.25 -0.09 10.11
CA GLU A 70 2.98 0.76 11.04
C GLU A 70 2.22 0.94 12.37
N GLU A 71 0.90 1.14 12.32
CA GLU A 71 0.04 1.21 13.51
C GLU A 71 0.06 -0.10 14.31
N ILE A 72 0.00 -1.26 13.64
CA ILE A 72 0.08 -2.57 14.29
C ILE A 72 1.44 -2.75 14.96
N TRP A 73 2.53 -2.49 14.25
CA TRP A 73 3.89 -2.60 14.81
C TRP A 73 4.17 -1.59 15.92
N ALA A 74 3.58 -0.40 15.88
CA ALA A 74 3.67 0.56 16.98
C ALA A 74 2.92 0.06 18.22
N ARG A 75 1.74 -0.52 18.05
CA ARG A 75 0.95 -1.12 19.14
C ARG A 75 1.68 -2.29 19.80
N GLU A 76 2.19 -3.22 19.00
CA GLU A 76 2.94 -4.40 19.48
C GLU A 76 4.23 -3.97 20.22
N ARG A 77 5.04 -3.08 19.62
CA ARG A 77 6.24 -2.55 20.29
C ARG A 77 5.92 -1.78 21.58
N GLY A 78 4.78 -1.11 21.65
CA GLY A 78 4.33 -0.42 22.86
C GLY A 78 3.95 -1.39 23.97
N GLN A 79 3.32 -2.52 23.63
CA GLN A 79 2.98 -3.58 24.59
C GLN A 79 4.24 -4.31 25.07
N ASP A 80 5.19 -4.59 24.18
CA ASP A 80 6.48 -5.19 24.55
C ASP A 80 7.27 -4.28 25.49
N GLN A 81 7.32 -2.97 25.22
CA GLN A 81 7.95 -1.99 26.10
C GLN A 81 7.21 -1.84 27.44
N ALA A 82 5.88 -1.87 27.44
CA ALA A 82 5.09 -1.82 28.67
C ALA A 82 5.27 -3.08 29.53
N ALA A 83 5.32 -4.26 28.91
CA ALA A 83 5.60 -5.52 29.59
C ALA A 83 7.03 -5.55 30.14
N ALA A 84 8.02 -5.07 29.37
CA ALA A 84 9.40 -4.95 29.84
C ALA A 84 9.53 -3.94 31.00
N ALA A 85 8.83 -2.81 30.94
CA ALA A 85 8.79 -1.81 32.02
C ALA A 85 8.10 -2.36 33.28
N ALA A 86 7.01 -3.12 33.14
CA ALA A 86 6.33 -3.77 34.25
C ALA A 86 7.20 -4.86 34.91
N ALA A 87 7.92 -5.65 34.10
CA ALA A 87 8.89 -6.63 34.59
C ALA A 87 10.04 -5.95 35.35
N ALA A 88 10.56 -4.83 34.85
CA ALA A 88 11.60 -4.03 35.51
C ALA A 88 11.12 -3.38 36.82
N ALA A 89 9.87 -2.90 36.88
CA ALA A 89 9.28 -2.36 38.11
C ALA A 89 9.08 -3.45 39.18
N THR A 90 8.69 -4.66 38.76
CA THR A 90 8.52 -5.81 39.66
C THR A 90 9.86 -6.28 40.24
N SER A 91 10.92 -6.31 39.43
CA SER A 91 12.27 -6.65 39.91
C SER A 91 12.89 -5.57 40.80
N ALA A 92 12.60 -4.29 40.55
CA ALA A 92 13.00 -3.18 41.42
C ALA A 92 12.30 -3.22 42.80
N GLY A 93 11.03 -3.64 42.84
CA GLY A 93 10.27 -3.84 44.08
C GLY A 93 10.73 -5.04 44.91
N ALA A 94 11.17 -6.13 44.26
CA ALA A 94 11.69 -7.32 44.94
C ALA A 94 13.05 -7.09 45.64
N GLY A 95 13.86 -6.16 45.14
CA GLY A 95 15.15 -5.79 45.75
C GLY A 95 15.03 -5.03 47.08
N ALA A 96 13.91 -4.35 47.34
CA ALA A 96 13.73 -3.53 48.54
C ALA A 96 13.35 -4.32 49.81
N SER A 97 12.79 -5.54 49.68
CA SER A 97 12.40 -6.38 50.83
C SER A 97 13.52 -7.30 51.36
N ALA A 98 14.67 -7.40 50.67
CA ALA A 98 15.74 -8.33 51.04
C ALA A 98 16.77 -7.75 52.02
N SER A 99 16.72 -6.44 52.35
CA SER A 99 17.78 -5.75 53.11
C SER A 99 17.50 -5.49 54.60
N SER A 100 16.40 -5.99 55.19
CA SER A 100 16.03 -5.64 56.59
C SER A 100 16.27 -6.72 57.66
N SER A 101 16.89 -7.86 57.36
CA SER A 101 16.96 -8.98 58.33
C SER A 101 18.32 -9.69 58.34
N ALA A 102 19.38 -9.01 58.77
CA ALA A 102 20.60 -9.70 59.21
C ALA A 102 21.42 -8.82 60.17
N GLU A 103 20.96 -8.66 61.41
CA GLU A 103 21.87 -8.33 62.51
C GLU A 103 21.48 -9.15 63.74
N LYS A 104 22.32 -10.12 64.11
CA LYS A 104 22.24 -10.84 65.39
C LYS A 104 23.67 -11.12 65.87
N PRO A 105 23.97 -10.95 67.18
CA PRO A 105 25.25 -10.42 67.62
C PRO A 105 26.35 -11.48 67.76
N ALA A 106 27.58 -10.98 67.70
CA ALA A 106 28.81 -11.70 67.94
C ALA A 106 28.84 -12.35 69.34
N ALA A 107 29.35 -13.57 69.36
CA ALA A 107 29.56 -14.41 70.53
C ALA A 107 30.61 -13.84 71.50
N SER A 108 30.43 -14.15 72.78
CA SER A 108 31.57 -14.34 73.69
C SER A 108 31.19 -15.21 74.89
N GLN A 109 32.00 -16.26 75.03
CA GLN A 109 32.22 -17.18 76.16
C GLN A 109 31.31 -18.39 76.29
#